data_AF-A0A916VGP7-F1
#
_entry.id   AF-A0A916VGP7-F1
#
_cell.length_a   1.000
_cell.length_b   1.000
_cell.length_c   1.000
_cell.angle_alpha   90.00
_cell.angle_beta   90.00
_cell.angle_gamma   90.00
#
_symmetry.space_group_name_H-M   'P 1'
#
loop_
_entity.id
_entity.type
_entity.pdbx_description
1 polymer ?
#
loop_
_entity_poly.entity_id
_entity_poly.type
_entity_poly.pdbx_seq_one_letter_code
_entity_poly.pdbx_strand_id
1 'polypeptide(L)'
;MRNKVLFLASTLILVFTSTTYASTFYNAGNSSPQTVWVYGTNVWSREGIWDLKNDSNIPDGATIDLISVAYDICTTYLGCGMNYNNTHVALFNSQGNGYYITSGIYITNFRGEPAKQIWTTQYWVSNNLVGGRGWIKPVLRLYWNDPVTGTFGLTTINSNGDFETIEESAITHSIVARKSDARVNK
;
A
#
# COMPACT_ATOMS: atom_id res chain seq x y z
N MET A 1 -9.04 -30.85 -72.92
CA MET A 1 -9.10 -31.58 -71.63
C MET A 1 -8.64 -30.63 -70.54
N ARG A 2 -9.37 -30.58 -69.42
CA ARG A 2 -9.55 -29.39 -68.56
C ARG A 2 -8.66 -29.50 -67.31
N ASN A 3 -7.63 -28.65 -67.21
CA ASN A 3 -6.74 -28.57 -66.04
C ASN A 3 -7.49 -28.01 -64.83
N LYS A 4 -7.52 -28.78 -63.73
CA LYS A 4 -8.07 -28.32 -62.45
C LYS A 4 -6.92 -27.82 -61.57
N VAL A 5 -6.84 -26.50 -61.42
CA VAL A 5 -6.02 -25.84 -60.40
C VAL A 5 -6.77 -25.96 -59.07
N LEU A 6 -6.17 -26.63 -58.10
CA LEU A 6 -6.70 -26.74 -56.74
C LEU A 6 -6.09 -25.61 -55.90
N PHE A 7 -6.94 -24.66 -55.49
CA PHE A 7 -6.59 -23.60 -54.56
C PHE A 7 -6.75 -24.08 -53.11
N LEU A 8 -5.76 -23.69 -52.30
CA LEU A 8 -5.59 -23.87 -50.86
C LEU A 8 -6.83 -23.44 -50.04
N ALA A 9 -7.07 -24.14 -48.94
CA ALA A 9 -7.73 -23.57 -47.76
C ALA A 9 -7.00 -24.08 -46.50
N SER A 10 -6.10 -23.26 -45.95
CA SER A 10 -5.49 -23.51 -44.63
C SER A 10 -6.42 -22.95 -43.57
N THR A 11 -7.02 -23.82 -42.76
CA THR A 11 -7.89 -23.44 -41.65
C THR A 11 -7.03 -23.12 -40.43
N LEU A 12 -6.92 -21.84 -40.08
CA LEU A 12 -6.27 -21.38 -38.85
C LEU A 12 -7.25 -21.55 -37.67
N ILE A 13 -7.02 -22.56 -36.83
CA ILE A 13 -7.79 -22.79 -35.60
C ILE A 13 -7.13 -21.97 -34.48
N LEU A 14 -7.68 -20.79 -34.18
CA LEU A 14 -7.33 -20.01 -32.98
C LEU A 14 -8.09 -20.58 -31.78
N VAL A 15 -7.40 -21.38 -30.98
CA VAL A 15 -7.89 -21.83 -29.67
C VAL A 15 -7.70 -20.68 -28.69
N PHE A 16 -8.76 -19.91 -28.43
CA PHE A 16 -8.78 -18.94 -27.33
C PHE A 16 -8.88 -19.71 -26.03
N THR A 17 -7.79 -19.77 -25.26
CA THR A 17 -7.86 -20.21 -23.86
C THR A 17 -8.57 -19.11 -23.07
N SER A 18 -9.80 -19.38 -22.61
CA SER A 18 -10.43 -18.52 -21.62
C SER A 18 -9.64 -18.65 -20.32
N THR A 19 -8.83 -17.65 -20.01
CA THR A 19 -8.29 -17.47 -18.67
C THR A 19 -9.45 -17.12 -17.75
N THR A 20 -10.01 -18.12 -17.09
CA THR A 20 -10.95 -17.94 -15.99
C THR A 20 -10.18 -17.38 -14.80
N TYR A 21 -10.08 -16.05 -14.73
CA TYR A 21 -9.69 -15.38 -13.50
C TYR A 21 -10.87 -15.46 -12.52
N ALA A 22 -10.74 -16.31 -11.50
CA ALA A 22 -11.62 -16.25 -10.35
C ALA A 22 -11.19 -15.06 -9.49
N SER A 23 -11.82 -13.89 -9.67
CA SER A 23 -11.72 -12.81 -8.68
C SER A 23 -12.66 -13.14 -7.52
N THR A 24 -12.12 -13.58 -6.39
CA THR A 24 -12.87 -13.49 -5.16
C THR A 24 -12.97 -11.99 -4.83
N PHE A 25 -14.14 -11.40 -5.03
CA PHE A 25 -14.43 -10.08 -4.49
C PHE A 25 -14.51 -10.24 -2.97
N TYR A 26 -13.37 -10.09 -2.30
CA TYR A 26 -13.34 -9.90 -0.86
C TYR A 26 -13.91 -8.51 -0.58
N ASN A 27 -15.11 -8.49 -0.01
CA ASN A 27 -15.74 -7.27 0.45
C ASN A 27 -15.06 -6.89 1.78
N ALA A 28 -13.92 -6.21 1.69
CA ALA A 28 -13.26 -5.64 2.86
C ALA A 28 -14.17 -4.50 3.38
N GLY A 29 -14.82 -4.73 4.52
CA GLY A 29 -15.49 -3.66 5.25
C GLY A 29 -14.51 -2.55 5.63
N ASN A 30 -15.05 -1.35 5.94
CA ASN A 30 -14.38 -0.09 6.24
C ASN A 30 -12.83 -0.12 6.23
N SER A 31 -12.30 0.52 5.18
CA SER A 31 -10.92 0.65 4.70
C SER A 31 -9.87 1.18 5.68
N SER A 32 -9.69 0.58 6.84
CA SER A 32 -8.65 0.97 7.82
C SER A 32 -8.42 -0.14 8.85
N PRO A 33 -7.46 -1.06 8.63
CA PRO A 33 -7.26 -2.18 9.55
C PRO A 33 -6.74 -1.65 10.88
N GLN A 34 -7.59 -1.62 11.90
CA GLN A 34 -7.19 -1.07 13.21
C GLN A 34 -6.07 -1.87 13.86
N THR A 35 -6.08 -3.19 13.67
CA THR A 35 -5.11 -4.12 14.25
C THR A 35 -5.02 -5.35 13.36
N VAL A 36 -3.80 -5.69 12.96
CA VAL A 36 -3.50 -6.89 12.16
C VAL A 36 -2.89 -7.94 13.07
N TRP A 37 -3.51 -9.12 13.13
CA TRP A 37 -3.12 -10.20 14.04
C TRP A 37 -2.34 -11.30 13.33
N VAL A 38 -1.36 -11.86 14.05
CA VAL A 38 -0.63 -13.07 13.65
C VAL A 38 -0.78 -14.13 14.74
N TYR A 39 -0.84 -15.38 14.33
CA TYR A 39 -0.92 -16.55 15.20
C TYR A 39 0.23 -17.51 14.84
N GLY A 40 1.27 -17.52 15.67
CA GLY A 40 2.49 -18.29 15.45
C GLY A 40 3.67 -17.50 14.87
N THR A 41 4.85 -18.08 15.03
CA THR A 41 6.14 -17.57 14.55
C THR A 41 6.39 -17.99 13.10
N ASN A 42 7.05 -17.17 12.30
CA ASN A 42 7.33 -17.44 10.88
C ASN A 42 6.08 -17.72 10.03
N VAL A 43 4.94 -17.19 10.46
CA VAL A 43 3.66 -17.28 9.76
C VAL A 43 3.24 -15.87 9.38
N TRP A 44 2.83 -15.68 8.13
CA TRP A 44 2.24 -14.40 7.71
C TRP A 44 0.92 -14.16 8.44
N SER A 45 0.75 -12.94 8.91
CA SER A 45 -0.49 -12.45 9.50
C SER A 45 -1.64 -12.54 8.50
N ARG A 46 -2.85 -12.31 9.01
CA ARG A 46 -3.96 -11.91 8.13
C ARG A 46 -3.60 -10.60 7.41
N GLU A 47 -4.30 -10.33 6.32
CA GLU A 47 -4.19 -9.07 5.59
C GLU A 47 -4.83 -7.92 6.37
N GLY A 48 -4.10 -6.81 6.48
CA GLY A 48 -4.67 -5.50 6.75
C GLY A 48 -4.92 -4.79 5.42
N ILE A 49 -6.15 -4.34 5.18
CA ILE A 49 -6.58 -3.84 3.87
C ILE A 49 -7.01 -2.38 3.96
N TRP A 50 -6.45 -1.54 3.09
CA TRP A 50 -6.95 -0.20 2.77
C TRP A 50 -7.56 -0.22 1.37
N ASP A 51 -8.88 -0.14 1.26
CA ASP A 51 -9.58 0.04 -0.02
C ASP A 51 -9.78 1.54 -0.30
N LEU A 52 -8.98 2.07 -1.24
CA LEU A 52 -9.00 3.47 -1.67
C LEU A 52 -9.64 3.68 -3.04
N LYS A 53 -10.26 2.65 -3.64
CA LYS A 53 -10.83 2.76 -4.99
C LYS A 53 -11.85 3.88 -5.12
N ASN A 54 -12.56 4.19 -4.02
CA ASN A 54 -13.60 5.21 -3.96
C ASN A 54 -13.25 6.38 -3.04
N ASP A 55 -11.97 6.59 -2.70
CA ASP A 55 -11.57 7.72 -1.86
C ASP A 55 -11.77 9.05 -2.61
N SER A 56 -12.64 9.92 -2.07
CA SER A 56 -12.95 11.23 -2.65
C SER A 56 -11.80 12.24 -2.55
N ASN A 57 -10.85 12.01 -1.64
CA ASN A 57 -9.74 12.93 -1.40
C ASN A 57 -8.54 12.69 -2.31
N ILE A 58 -8.55 11.60 -3.06
CA ILE A 58 -7.53 11.26 -4.04
C ILE A 58 -8.13 11.49 -5.43
N PRO A 59 -7.43 12.14 -6.38
CA PRO A 59 -7.86 12.20 -7.78
C PRO A 59 -7.79 10.83 -8.47
N ASP A 60 -8.66 10.58 -9.45
CA ASP A 60 -8.68 9.28 -10.17
C ASP A 60 -7.39 8.98 -10.95
N GLY A 61 -6.70 10.02 -11.43
CA GLY A 61 -5.43 9.91 -12.15
C GLY A 61 -4.19 9.93 -11.25
N ALA A 62 -4.36 10.03 -9.93
CA ALA A 62 -3.24 10.18 -9.02
C ALA A 62 -2.37 8.92 -9.00
N THR A 63 -1.05 9.12 -9.08
CA THR A 63 -0.05 8.08 -8.93
C THR A 63 0.75 8.27 -7.66
N ILE A 64 1.29 7.19 -7.10
CA ILE A 64 2.18 7.23 -5.94
C ILE A 64 3.50 7.90 -6.34
N ASP A 65 3.97 8.83 -5.52
CA ASP A 65 5.36 9.30 -5.53
C ASP A 65 6.16 8.62 -4.40
N LEU A 66 5.63 8.66 -3.18
CA LEU A 66 6.20 8.04 -1.99
C LEU A 66 5.11 7.36 -1.17
N ILE A 67 5.46 6.25 -0.52
CA ILE A 67 4.52 5.49 0.31
C ILE A 67 5.22 4.95 1.55
N SER A 68 4.53 4.94 2.68
CA SER A 68 5.01 4.30 3.90
C SER A 68 3.87 3.67 4.68
N VAL A 69 4.23 2.73 5.55
CA VAL A 69 3.36 2.31 6.65
C VAL A 69 4.07 2.63 7.95
N ALA A 70 3.46 3.47 8.77
CA ALA A 70 3.85 3.60 10.16
C ALA A 70 3.09 2.55 10.98
N TYR A 71 3.76 1.86 11.89
CA TYR A 71 3.09 0.85 12.70
C TYR A 71 3.65 0.75 14.11
N ASP A 72 2.71 0.56 15.04
CA ASP A 72 2.99 0.11 16.40
C ASP A 72 2.96 -1.42 16.44
N ILE A 73 3.74 -1.99 17.35
CA ILE A 73 3.81 -3.43 17.58
C ILE A 73 3.55 -3.73 19.05
N CYS A 74 3.15 -4.96 19.34
CA CYS A 74 3.01 -5.46 20.71
C CYS A 74 4.39 -5.62 21.40
N THR A 75 4.92 -4.54 22.01
CA THR A 75 6.24 -4.52 22.66
C THR A 75 6.25 -4.88 24.14
N THR A 76 5.11 -4.86 24.83
CA THR A 76 5.07 -5.04 26.29
C THR A 76 5.69 -6.36 26.72
N TYR A 77 6.53 -6.30 27.77
CA TYR A 77 7.41 -7.38 28.28
C TYR A 77 6.68 -8.70 28.63
N LEU A 78 5.36 -8.67 28.81
CA LEU A 78 4.50 -9.84 29.06
C LEU A 78 3.61 -10.25 27.86
N GLY A 79 3.69 -9.54 26.73
CA GLY A 79 2.60 -9.46 25.76
C GLY A 79 2.73 -10.38 24.56
N CYS A 80 3.81 -10.27 23.78
CA CYS A 80 3.86 -10.94 22.48
C CYS A 80 5.27 -11.35 22.00
N GLY A 81 6.37 -10.94 22.64
CA GLY A 81 7.73 -11.28 22.17
C GLY A 81 8.19 -10.57 20.89
N MET A 82 7.49 -9.51 20.48
CA MET A 82 7.77 -8.74 19.28
C MET A 82 8.68 -7.53 19.57
N ASN A 83 9.54 -7.20 18.62
CA ASN A 83 10.28 -5.94 18.53
C ASN A 83 10.51 -5.59 17.05
N TYR A 84 10.99 -4.38 16.76
CA TYR A 84 11.18 -3.94 15.37
C TYR A 84 12.28 -4.71 14.61
N ASN A 85 13.18 -5.40 15.31
CA ASN A 85 14.24 -6.19 14.66
C ASN A 85 13.75 -7.58 14.23
N ASN A 86 12.71 -8.11 14.88
CA ASN A 86 12.16 -9.45 14.60
C ASN A 86 10.78 -9.42 13.94
N THR A 87 10.22 -8.23 13.71
CA THR A 87 8.91 -8.04 13.06
C THR A 87 9.14 -7.55 11.64
N HIS A 88 8.73 -8.37 10.68
CA HIS A 88 8.94 -8.11 9.26
C HIS A 88 7.60 -7.77 8.62
N VAL A 89 7.42 -6.49 8.26
CA VAL A 89 6.18 -5.98 7.67
C VAL A 89 6.38 -5.79 6.17
N ALA A 90 5.40 -6.17 5.39
CA ALA A 90 5.34 -5.94 3.94
C ALA A 90 4.08 -5.16 3.57
N LEU A 91 4.20 -4.37 2.51
CA LEU A 91 3.12 -3.68 1.84
C LEU A 91 2.99 -4.23 0.42
N PHE A 92 1.76 -4.40 -0.04
CA PHE A 92 1.41 -4.97 -1.33
C PHE A 92 0.43 -4.05 -2.06
N ASN A 93 0.60 -3.96 -3.38
CA ASN A 93 -0.36 -3.31 -4.28
C ASN A 93 -1.50 -4.27 -4.68
N SER A 94 -2.44 -3.79 -5.49
CA SER A 94 -3.60 -4.58 -5.94
C SER A 94 -3.26 -5.77 -6.84
N GLN A 95 -2.07 -5.79 -7.45
CA GLN A 95 -1.56 -6.90 -8.25
C GLN A 95 -0.82 -7.96 -7.41
N GLY A 96 -0.64 -7.73 -6.10
CA GLY A 96 0.09 -8.61 -5.21
C GLY A 96 1.62 -8.42 -5.22
N ASN A 97 2.14 -7.40 -5.90
CA ASN A 97 3.56 -7.04 -5.80
C ASN A 97 3.80 -6.41 -4.43
N GLY A 98 4.80 -6.87 -3.71
CA GLY A 98 5.08 -6.38 -2.36
C GLY A 98 6.53 -6.15 -2.03
N TYR A 99 6.75 -5.24 -1.08
CA TYR A 99 8.07 -4.88 -0.56
C TYR A 99 8.04 -4.87 0.97
N TYR A 100 9.16 -5.29 1.57
CA TYR A 100 9.37 -5.09 3.00
C TYR A 100 9.53 -3.60 3.30
N ILE A 101 8.94 -3.17 4.41
CA ILE A 101 8.93 -1.78 4.84
C ILE A 101 9.48 -1.66 6.25
N THR A 102 10.13 -0.53 6.51
CA THR A 102 10.52 -0.12 7.87
C THR A 102 9.50 0.89 8.37
N SER A 103 9.05 0.73 9.62
CA SER A 103 8.02 1.59 10.21
C SER A 103 8.30 3.08 9.99
N GLY A 104 7.37 3.77 9.31
CA GLY A 104 7.40 5.21 9.08
C GLY A 104 8.42 5.70 8.05
N ILE A 105 9.18 4.81 7.41
CA ILE A 105 10.13 5.17 6.36
C ILE A 105 9.43 5.11 5.00
N TYR A 106 9.53 6.20 4.24
CA TYR A 106 9.01 6.27 2.88
C TYR A 106 9.87 5.50 1.89
N ILE A 107 9.20 4.80 0.98
CA ILE A 107 9.83 4.05 -0.12
C ILE A 107 9.29 4.53 -1.46
N THR A 108 10.09 4.38 -2.51
CA THR A 108 9.77 4.76 -3.90
C THR A 108 9.44 3.55 -4.79
N ASN A 109 9.42 2.33 -4.23
CA ASN A 109 9.27 1.10 -5.01
C ASN A 109 7.93 1.01 -5.76
N PHE A 110 6.90 1.68 -5.25
CA PHE A 110 5.58 1.77 -5.86
C PHE A 110 5.37 3.06 -6.68
N ARG A 111 6.44 3.84 -6.95
CA ARG A 111 6.33 5.09 -7.69
C ARG A 111 5.71 4.86 -9.07
N GLY A 112 4.72 5.69 -9.42
CA GLY A 112 3.99 5.62 -10.69
C GLY A 112 2.81 4.65 -10.67
N GLU A 113 2.60 3.89 -9.60
CA GLU A 113 1.40 3.07 -9.46
C GLU A 113 0.17 3.91 -9.12
N PRO A 114 -1.06 3.46 -9.44
CA PRO A 114 -2.27 4.17 -9.05
C PRO A 114 -2.35 4.38 -7.54
N ALA A 115 -2.67 5.60 -7.09
CA ALA A 115 -2.91 5.86 -5.68
C ALA A 115 -4.25 5.24 -5.24
N LYS A 116 -5.29 5.38 -6.08
CA LYS A 116 -6.60 4.73 -5.91
C LYS A 116 -6.56 3.25 -6.26
N GLN A 117 -6.20 2.44 -5.29
CA GLN A 117 -6.27 0.99 -5.40
C GLN A 117 -6.48 0.36 -4.03
N ILE A 118 -6.50 -0.98 -4.00
CA ILE A 118 -6.42 -1.72 -2.75
C ILE A 118 -4.94 -1.83 -2.37
N TRP A 119 -4.62 -1.38 -1.17
CA TRP A 119 -3.33 -1.60 -0.54
C TRP A 119 -3.47 -2.61 0.58
N THR A 120 -2.55 -3.56 0.64
CA THR A 120 -2.58 -4.61 1.66
C THR A 120 -1.28 -4.62 2.44
N THR A 121 -1.35 -4.79 3.75
CA THR A 121 -0.17 -5.07 4.58
C THR A 121 -0.30 -6.43 5.25
N GLN A 122 0.82 -7.13 5.38
CA GLN A 122 0.96 -8.30 6.22
C GLN A 122 2.30 -8.22 6.95
N TYR A 123 2.42 -9.00 8.02
CA TYR A 123 3.69 -9.13 8.71
C TYR A 123 3.89 -10.55 9.22
N TRP A 124 5.13 -10.89 9.52
CA TRP A 124 5.47 -12.09 10.28
C TRP A 124 6.52 -11.75 11.33
N VAL A 125 6.68 -12.64 12.31
CA VAL A 125 7.64 -12.46 13.41
C VAL A 125 8.58 -13.64 13.43
N SER A 126 9.89 -13.38 13.48
CA SER A 126 10.93 -14.41 13.46
C SER A 126 11.18 -15.06 14.82
N ASN A 127 10.87 -14.37 15.91
CA ASN A 127 11.00 -14.90 17.26
C ASN A 127 9.71 -15.52 17.79
N ASN A 128 9.86 -16.43 18.75
CA ASN A 128 8.75 -17.03 19.46
C ASN A 128 7.81 -15.98 20.08
N LEU A 129 6.54 -16.05 19.69
CA LEU A 129 5.50 -15.22 20.24
C LEU A 129 5.09 -15.73 21.63
N VAL A 130 5.12 -14.84 22.62
CA VAL A 130 4.57 -15.13 23.94
C VAL A 130 3.06 -15.31 23.82
N GLY A 131 2.53 -16.45 24.26
CA GLY A 131 1.11 -16.79 24.09
C GLY A 131 0.69 -17.09 22.65
N GLY A 132 1.65 -17.29 21.73
CA GLY A 132 1.40 -17.73 20.35
C GLY A 132 0.72 -16.70 19.45
N ARG A 133 0.63 -15.44 19.88
CA ARG A 133 -0.07 -14.38 19.14
C ARG A 133 0.70 -13.07 19.17
N GLY A 134 0.51 -12.27 18.12
CA GLY A 134 1.09 -10.94 17.97
C GLY A 134 0.13 -10.00 17.25
N TRP A 135 0.42 -8.71 17.31
CA TRP A 135 -0.33 -7.70 16.57
C TRP A 135 0.55 -6.54 16.11
N ILE A 136 0.14 -5.91 15.00
CA ILE A 136 0.57 -4.57 14.60
C ILE A 136 -0.65 -3.64 14.43
N LYS A 137 -0.45 -2.34 14.59
CA LYS A 137 -1.44 -1.30 14.25
C LYS A 137 -0.88 -0.43 13.12
N PRO A 138 -1.19 -0.75 11.85
CA PRO A 138 -0.58 -0.06 10.72
C PRO A 138 -1.38 1.18 10.33
N VAL A 139 -0.68 2.20 9.85
CA VAL A 139 -1.18 3.47 9.32
C VAL A 139 -0.54 3.69 7.96
N LEU A 140 -1.35 3.72 6.91
CA LEU A 140 -0.86 3.96 5.55
C LEU A 140 -0.69 5.46 5.31
N ARG A 141 0.42 5.84 4.67
CA ARG A 141 0.69 7.21 4.24
C ARG A 141 1.10 7.22 2.79
N LEU A 142 0.41 8.01 1.98
CA LEU A 142 0.60 8.14 0.55
C LEU A 142 0.93 9.59 0.20
N TYR A 143 2.10 9.82 -0.37
CA TYR A 143 2.30 11.01 -1.20
C TYR A 143 1.97 10.63 -2.63
N TRP A 144 1.03 11.35 -3.20
CA TRP A 144 0.59 11.13 -4.56
C TRP A 144 0.68 12.43 -5.36
N ASN A 145 0.81 12.26 -6.67
CA ASN A 145 0.77 13.33 -7.63
C ASN A 145 -0.26 12.98 -8.71
N ASP A 146 -1.08 13.94 -9.10
CA ASP A 146 -1.92 13.83 -10.27
C ASP A 146 -1.21 14.49 -11.47
N PRO A 147 -0.69 13.71 -12.42
CA PRO A 147 0.05 14.26 -13.56
C PRO A 147 -0.85 15.06 -14.52
N VAL A 148 -2.18 14.89 -14.46
CA VAL A 148 -3.12 15.62 -15.32
C VAL A 148 -3.31 17.05 -14.82
N THR A 149 -3.51 17.20 -13.52
CA THR A 149 -3.76 18.52 -12.89
C THR A 149 -2.50 19.18 -12.34
N GLY A 150 -1.41 18.41 -12.16
CA GLY A 150 -0.19 18.87 -11.50
C GLY A 150 -0.33 18.99 -9.98
N THR A 151 -1.39 18.43 -9.40
CA THR A 151 -1.69 18.51 -7.96
C THR A 151 -0.91 17.45 -7.19
N PHE A 152 -0.50 17.78 -5.97
CA PHE A 152 0.13 16.86 -5.03
C PHE A 152 -0.67 16.81 -3.74
N GLY A 153 -0.66 15.66 -3.08
CA GLY A 153 -1.31 15.49 -1.80
C GLY A 153 -0.66 14.43 -0.94
N LEU A 154 -0.84 14.60 0.37
CA LEU A 154 -0.54 13.60 1.37
C LEU A 154 -1.87 13.06 1.91
N THR A 155 -2.07 11.75 1.80
CA THR A 155 -3.19 11.05 2.42
C THR A 155 -2.67 10.15 3.52
N THR A 156 -3.10 10.38 4.75
CA THR A 156 -2.84 9.50 5.89
C THR A 156 -4.12 8.79 6.28
N ILE A 157 -4.09 7.45 6.32
CA ILE A 157 -5.24 6.62 6.65
C ILE A 157 -4.95 5.88 7.96
N ASN A 158 -5.55 6.38 9.04
CA ASN A 158 -5.37 5.85 10.39
C ASN A 158 -6.36 4.72 10.72
N SER A 159 -6.15 4.06 11.85
CA SER A 159 -7.02 2.98 12.33
C SER A 159 -8.49 3.37 12.55
N ASN A 160 -8.85 4.65 12.60
CA ASN A 160 -10.24 5.07 12.83
C ASN A 160 -11.00 5.34 11.53
N GLY A 161 -10.34 5.24 10.37
CA GLY A 161 -10.90 5.72 9.11
C GLY A 161 -10.96 7.24 9.01
N ASP A 162 -10.27 7.95 9.91
CA ASP A 162 -10.13 9.40 9.80
C ASP A 162 -9.06 9.68 8.74
N PHE A 163 -9.45 10.49 7.76
CA PHE A 163 -8.57 10.95 6.70
C PHE A 163 -8.05 12.34 7.07
N GLU A 164 -6.73 12.50 7.12
CA GLU A 164 -6.10 13.81 7.09
C GLU A 164 -5.45 13.96 5.71
N THR A 165 -6.10 14.76 4.85
CA THR A 165 -5.56 15.16 3.55
C THR A 165 -5.08 16.59 3.67
N ILE A 166 -3.79 16.79 3.46
CA ILE A 166 -3.20 18.13 3.40
C ILE A 166 -2.95 18.42 1.92
N GLU A 167 -3.80 19.25 1.31
CA GLU A 167 -3.59 19.75 -0.04
C GLU A 167 -2.49 20.82 -0.03
N GLU A 168 -1.44 20.63 -0.83
CA GLU A 168 -0.27 21.49 -0.86
C GLU A 168 -0.47 22.76 -1.70
N SER A 169 -1.64 23.40 -1.65
CA SER A 169 -1.81 24.78 -2.16
C SER A 169 -1.28 25.84 -1.17
N ALA A 170 -0.90 25.44 0.05
CA ALA A 170 -0.51 26.34 1.14
C ALA A 170 0.98 26.30 1.55
N ILE A 171 1.83 25.43 0.97
CA ILE A 171 3.23 25.26 1.42
C ILE A 171 4.22 26.17 0.66
N THR A 172 3.78 27.00 -0.29
CA THR A 172 4.68 27.95 -0.98
C THR A 172 5.07 29.20 -0.16
N HIS A 173 4.65 29.35 1.11
CA HIS A 173 4.99 30.54 1.92
C HIS A 173 5.56 30.31 3.33
N SER A 174 5.69 29.07 3.82
CA SER A 174 6.17 28.84 5.21
C SER A 174 7.63 28.40 5.34
N ILE A 175 8.33 28.09 4.23
CA ILE A 175 9.75 27.69 4.26
C ILE A 175 10.71 28.91 4.27
N VAL A 176 10.23 30.12 4.02
CA VAL A 176 11.07 31.35 4.05
C VAL A 176 11.10 32.04 5.42
N ALA A 177 10.22 31.68 6.37
CA ALA A 177 10.11 32.36 7.67
C ALA A 177 11.02 31.79 8.79
N ARG A 178 11.96 30.88 8.49
CA ARG A 178 12.89 30.31 9.51
C ARG A 178 14.37 30.55 9.19
N LYS A 179 14.73 31.71 8.64
CA LYS A 179 16.15 32.08 8.42
C LYS A 179 16.57 33.51 8.78
N SER A 180 15.85 34.21 9.69
CA SER A 180 16.30 35.53 10.19
C SER A 180 16.59 35.65 11.68
N ASP A 181 16.11 34.76 12.56
CA ASP A 181 16.11 35.07 14.01
C ASP A 181 17.17 34.32 14.82
N ALA A 182 18.34 34.07 14.21
CA ALA A 182 19.53 33.61 14.93
C ALA A 182 20.60 34.70 14.93
N ARG A 183 20.32 35.84 15.59
CA ARG A 183 21.35 36.77 16.04
C ARG A 183 21.05 37.34 17.44
N VAL A 184 21.96 36.98 18.35
CA VAL A 184 22.48 37.76 19.49
C VAL A 184 21.68 37.74 20.80
N ASN A 185 22.23 37.02 21.80
CA ASN A 185 22.72 37.66 23.05
C ASN A 185 23.41 36.63 23.98
N LYS A 186 24.74 36.72 24.07
CA LYS A 186 25.55 36.59 25.29
C LYS A 186 26.80 37.42 25.14
#